data_AF-A0A842YKK9-F1
#
_entry.id   AF-A0A842YKK9-F1
#
_cell.length_a   1.000
_cell.length_b   1.000
_cell.length_c   1.000
_cell.angle_alpha   90.00
_cell.angle_beta   90.00
_cell.angle_gamma   90.00
#
_symmetry.space_group_name_H-M   'P 1'
#
loop_
_entity.id
_entity.type
_entity.pdbx_description
1 polymer ?
#
loop_
_entity_poly.entity_id
_entity_poly.type
_entity_poly.pdbx_seq_one_letter_code
_entity_poly.pdbx_strand_id
1 'polypeptide(L)'
;MSAKNRTGQIAEIAGPKHANIFPNAKVAANMICSAKRPLLVIGSKSLEMETRDGDLVDSAIRAMKNKKLSVVATAHLVGEFRKRGVDKAFSMPLFVLGKYLT
;
A
#
# COMPACT_ATOMS: atom_id res chain seq x y z
N MET A 1 -33.17 12.33 18.48
CA MET A 1 -32.03 11.64 19.11
C MET A 1 -31.18 11.04 18.00
N SER A 2 -29.96 11.55 17.78
CA SER A 2 -29.07 11.02 16.74
C SER A 2 -28.56 9.65 17.19
N ALA A 3 -28.83 8.60 16.42
CA ALA A 3 -28.29 7.28 16.66
C ALA A 3 -26.75 7.37 16.67
N LYS A 4 -26.12 6.83 17.71
CA LYS A 4 -24.67 6.77 17.84
C LYS A 4 -24.13 5.84 16.75
N ASN A 5 -23.58 6.41 15.67
CA ASN A 5 -23.02 5.62 14.57
C ASN A 5 -21.92 4.70 15.13
N ARG A 6 -22.06 3.39 14.92
CA ARG A 6 -21.06 2.40 15.33
C ARG A 6 -19.80 2.64 14.50
N THR A 7 -18.63 2.46 15.10
CA THR A 7 -17.31 2.74 14.49
C THR A 7 -17.12 2.12 13.09
N GLY A 8 -17.75 0.97 12.81
CA GLY A 8 -17.75 0.36 11.48
C GLY A 8 -18.54 1.13 10.40
N GLN A 9 -19.67 1.75 10.74
CA GLN A 9 -20.47 2.54 9.78
C GLN A 9 -19.78 3.83 9.34
N ILE A 10 -18.89 4.39 10.18
CA ILE A 10 -18.11 5.58 9.84
C ILE A 10 -17.04 5.27 8.79
N ALA A 11 -16.56 4.01 8.71
CA ALA A 11 -15.58 3.59 7.73
C ALA A 11 -16.21 3.26 6.35
N GLU A 12 -17.51 2.94 6.29
CA GLU A 12 -18.21 2.68 5.03
C GLU A 12 -18.53 3.96 4.25
N ILE A 13 -18.81 5.05 4.97
CA ILE A 13 -19.14 6.35 4.37
C ILE A 13 -17.88 7.20 4.37
N ALA A 14 -17.25 7.35 3.21
CA ALA A 14 -16.13 8.26 3.04
C ALA A 14 -16.53 9.67 3.50
N GLY A 15 -15.72 10.25 4.40
CA GLY A 15 -15.93 11.62 4.86
C GLY A 15 -15.77 12.66 3.74
N PRO A 16 -16.03 13.95 4.01
CA PRO A 16 -16.00 15.00 3.00
C PRO A 16 -14.60 15.24 2.38
N LYS A 17 -13.55 14.72 3.01
CA LYS A 17 -12.18 14.75 2.49
C LYS A 17 -11.89 13.46 1.72
N HIS A 18 -11.65 13.60 0.43
CA HIS A 18 -11.30 12.50 -0.47
C HIS A 18 -9.83 12.57 -0.90
N ALA A 19 -9.37 11.53 -1.60
CA ALA A 19 -8.04 11.51 -2.18
C ALA A 19 -7.90 12.55 -3.29
N ASN A 20 -6.78 13.27 -3.31
CA ASN A 20 -6.45 14.19 -4.40
C ASN A 20 -6.06 13.39 -5.65
N ILE A 21 -6.57 13.81 -6.80
CA ILE A 21 -6.19 13.22 -8.08
C ILE A 21 -4.77 13.67 -8.44
N PHE A 22 -3.90 12.72 -8.75
CA PHE A 22 -2.58 13.05 -9.28
C PHE A 22 -2.68 13.35 -10.78
N PRO A 23 -2.24 14.54 -11.24
CA PRO A 23 -2.34 14.92 -12.65
C PRO A 23 -1.35 14.16 -13.54
N ASN A 24 -0.25 13.65 -12.96
CA ASN A 24 0.72 12.81 -13.66
C ASN A 24 1.44 11.87 -12.67
N ALA A 25 2.06 10.81 -13.20
CA ALA A 25 2.84 9.86 -12.40
C ALA A 25 4.11 10.48 -11.79
N LYS A 26 4.65 11.55 -12.41
CA LYS A 26 5.89 12.20 -11.97
C LYS A 26 5.74 12.89 -10.61
N VAL A 27 4.58 13.47 -10.32
CA VAL A 27 4.25 14.04 -9.01
C VAL A 27 4.33 12.98 -7.92
N ALA A 28 3.67 11.84 -8.13
CA ALA A 28 3.70 10.73 -7.17
C ALA A 28 5.13 10.18 -6.98
N ALA A 29 5.89 10.00 -8.07
CA ALA A 29 7.28 9.55 -8.00
C ALA A 29 8.17 10.51 -7.22
N ASN A 30 8.04 11.82 -7.47
CA ASN A 30 8.79 12.85 -6.74
C ASN A 30 8.44 12.87 -5.26
N MET A 31 7.15 12.73 -4.91
CA MET A 31 6.72 12.64 -3.51
C MET A 31 7.34 11.43 -2.80
N ILE A 32 7.32 10.25 -3.44
CA ILE A 32 7.94 9.04 -2.89
C ILE A 32 9.45 9.21 -2.71
N CYS A 33 10.13 9.80 -3.69
CA CYS A 33 11.58 10.04 -3.63
C CYS A 33 11.98 11.08 -2.56
N SER A 34 11.15 12.10 -2.35
CA SER A 34 11.38 13.16 -1.36
C SER A 34 11.08 12.73 0.09
N ALA A 35 10.25 11.70 0.26
CA ALA A 35 9.88 11.20 1.58
C ALA A 35 11.10 10.65 2.34
N LYS A 36 11.19 10.99 3.64
CA LYS A 36 12.28 10.54 4.51
C LYS A 36 12.26 9.02 4.74
N ARG A 37 11.06 8.44 4.88
CA ARG A 37 10.81 7.02 5.20
C ARG A 37 9.52 6.52 4.54
N PRO A 38 9.47 6.41 3.20
CA PRO A 38 8.27 5.95 2.50
C PRO A 38 7.97 4.48 2.80
N LEU A 39 6.68 4.19 2.97
CA LEU A 39 6.14 2.83 3.14
C LEU A 39 5.24 2.52 1.95
N LEU A 40 5.57 1.46 1.21
CA LEU A 40 4.73 0.93 0.14
C LEU A 40 3.98 -0.29 0.65
N VAL A 41 2.65 -0.22 0.64
CA VAL A 41 1.76 -1.29 1.11
C VAL A 41 1.19 -2.03 -0.11
N ILE A 42 1.32 -3.34 -0.12
CA ILE A 42 0.84 -4.21 -1.20
C ILE A 42 -0.35 -5.03 -0.70
N GLY A 43 -1.48 -4.84 -1.37
CA GLY A 43 -2.75 -5.53 -1.11
C GLY A 43 -2.90 -6.82 -1.91
N SER A 44 -3.68 -7.80 -1.42
CA SER A 44 -3.84 -9.13 -2.03
C SER A 44 -4.18 -9.15 -3.52
N LYS A 45 -4.93 -8.16 -4.01
CA LYS A 45 -5.29 -8.02 -5.44
C LYS A 45 -4.10 -7.66 -6.36
N SER A 46 -2.91 -7.44 -5.80
CA SER A 46 -1.72 -7.06 -6.58
C SER A 46 -1.27 -8.12 -7.58
N LEU A 47 -1.59 -9.40 -7.35
CA LEU A 47 -1.27 -10.50 -8.26
C LEU A 47 -2.17 -10.52 -9.50
N GLU A 48 -3.37 -9.95 -9.39
CA GLU A 48 -4.36 -9.92 -10.48
C GLU A 48 -4.17 -8.72 -11.42
N MET A 49 -3.33 -7.76 -11.02
CA MET A 49 -3.04 -6.55 -11.81
C MET A 49 -1.74 -6.71 -12.58
N GLU A 50 -1.89 -6.83 -13.89
CA GLU A 50 -0.77 -6.82 -14.82
C GLU A 50 -0.23 -5.40 -15.03
N THR A 51 1.09 -5.33 -15.09
CA THR A 51 1.87 -4.18 -15.53
C THR A 51 2.63 -4.58 -16.79
N ARG A 52 3.26 -3.61 -17.45
CA ARG A 52 4.04 -3.86 -18.67
C ARG A 52 5.14 -4.91 -18.49
N ASP A 53 5.62 -5.10 -17.27
CA ASP A 53 6.80 -5.92 -16.98
C ASP A 53 6.54 -6.97 -15.88
N GLY A 54 5.33 -7.52 -15.81
CA GLY A 54 4.91 -8.48 -14.78
C GLY A 54 3.75 -7.94 -13.96
N ASP A 55 3.58 -8.39 -12.72
CA ASP A 55 2.47 -7.90 -11.86
C ASP A 55 2.89 -6.73 -10.95
N LEU A 56 1.97 -6.28 -10.08
CA LEU A 56 2.29 -5.23 -9.10
C LEU A 56 3.29 -5.69 -8.03
N VAL A 57 3.41 -6.99 -7.77
CA VAL A 57 4.41 -7.54 -6.86
C VAL A 57 5.81 -7.40 -7.49
N ASP A 58 5.97 -7.68 -8.77
CA ASP A 58 7.23 -7.47 -9.50
C ASP A 58 7.62 -5.99 -9.53
N SER A 59 6.64 -5.11 -9.68
CA SER A 59 6.83 -3.66 -9.60
C SER A 59 7.28 -3.22 -8.21
N ALA A 60 6.71 -3.81 -7.15
CA ALA A 60 7.13 -3.55 -5.77
C ALA A 60 8.56 -4.04 -5.52
N ILE A 61 8.91 -5.25 -5.99
CA ILE A 61 10.28 -5.80 -5.88
C ILE A 61 11.29 -4.88 -6.57
N ARG A 62 10.95 -4.33 -7.74
CA ARG A 62 11.81 -3.34 -8.43
C ARG A 62 11.93 -2.06 -7.63
N ALA A 63 10.86 -1.58 -7.01
CA ALA A 63 10.87 -0.40 -6.17
C ALA A 63 11.75 -0.59 -4.90
N MET A 64 11.90 -1.82 -4.39
CA MET A 64 12.78 -2.14 -3.26
C MET A 64 14.28 -1.91 -3.54
N LYS A 65 14.68 -1.67 -4.80
CA LYS A 65 16.03 -1.18 -5.13
C LYS A 65 16.30 0.18 -4.46
N ASN A 66 15.26 0.97 -4.19
CA ASN A 66 15.38 2.18 -3.39
C ASN A 66 15.51 1.83 -1.90
N LYS A 67 16.71 2.01 -1.34
CA LYS A 67 17.00 1.69 0.07
C LYS A 67 16.14 2.44 1.10
N LYS A 68 15.52 3.57 0.73
CA LYS A 68 14.63 4.32 1.63
C LYS A 68 13.22 3.73 1.70
N LEU A 69 12.84 2.92 0.71
CA LEU A 69 11.49 2.37 0.58
C LEU A 69 11.38 1.08 1.40
N SER A 70 10.46 1.08 2.35
CA SER A 70 10.03 -0.15 3.02
C SER A 70 8.79 -0.70 2.31
N VAL A 71 8.81 -1.99 1.96
CA VAL A 71 7.67 -2.67 1.34
C VAL A 71 7.01 -3.59 2.37
N VAL A 72 5.71 -3.44 2.52
CA VAL A 72 4.86 -4.25 3.40
C VAL A 72 3.86 -5.00 2.54
N ALA A 73 3.88 -6.32 2.63
CA ALA A 73 2.87 -7.18 2.04
C ALA A 73 1.78 -7.48 3.07
N THR A 74 0.53 -7.35 2.67
CA THR A 74 -0.62 -7.67 3.53
C THR A 74 -1.11 -9.09 3.28
N ALA A 75 -1.76 -9.69 4.28
CA ALA A 75 -2.34 -11.04 4.21
C ALA A 75 -1.32 -12.13 3.79
N HIS A 76 -1.69 -12.99 2.84
CA HIS A 76 -0.90 -14.15 2.41
C HIS A 76 0.22 -13.81 1.40
N LEU A 77 0.34 -12.55 0.98
CA LEU A 77 1.28 -12.15 -0.08
C LEU A 77 2.75 -12.28 0.28
N VAL A 78 3.09 -12.33 1.57
CA VAL A 78 4.50 -12.51 1.99
C VAL A 78 5.09 -13.81 1.42
N GLY A 79 4.27 -14.86 1.23
CA GLY A 79 4.71 -16.08 0.57
C GLY A 79 5.12 -15.86 -0.88
N GLU A 80 4.42 -14.99 -1.61
CA GLU A 80 4.73 -14.66 -3.01
C GLU A 80 6.03 -13.87 -3.16
N PHE A 81 6.30 -12.94 -2.24
CA PHE A 81 7.60 -12.24 -2.21
C PHE A 81 8.76 -13.21 -1.94
N ARG A 82 8.57 -14.17 -1.02
CA ARG A 82 9.58 -15.19 -0.71
C ARG A 82 9.84 -16.13 -1.88
N LYS A 83 8.79 -16.60 -2.57
CA LYS A 83 8.92 -17.43 -3.78
C LYS A 83 9.75 -16.74 -4.87
N ARG A 84 9.69 -15.40 -4.94
CA ARG A 84 10.45 -14.57 -5.88
C ARG A 84 11.84 -14.15 -5.35
N GLY A 85 12.31 -14.76 -4.26
CA GLY A 85 13.65 -14.54 -3.71
C GLY A 85 13.81 -13.25 -2.91
N VAL A 86 12.72 -12.68 -2.39
CA VAL A 86 12.72 -11.41 -1.66
C VAL A 86 12.32 -11.61 -0.20
N ASP A 87 13.31 -11.63 0.69
CA ASP A 87 13.09 -11.75 2.14
C ASP A 87 12.82 -10.42 2.84
N LYS A 88 13.03 -9.30 2.16
CA LYS A 88 12.90 -7.94 2.72
C LYS A 88 11.47 -7.40 2.73
N ALA A 89 10.48 -8.18 2.32
CA ALA A 89 9.08 -7.80 2.40
C ALA A 89 8.54 -8.10 3.80
N PHE A 90 8.07 -7.06 4.50
CA PHE A 90 7.52 -7.21 5.85
C PHE A 90 6.03 -7.59 5.79
N SER A 91 5.57 -8.39 6.75
CA SER A 91 4.14 -8.67 6.92
C SER A 91 3.53 -7.68 7.89
N MET A 92 2.38 -7.08 7.55
CA MET A 92 1.59 -6.33 8.54
C MET A 92 0.10 -6.62 8.37
N PRO A 93 -0.63 -6.95 9.46
CA PRO A 93 -2.07 -7.04 9.41
C PRO A 93 -2.71 -5.69 9.04
N LEU A 94 -3.76 -5.71 8.21
CA LEU A 94 -4.46 -4.50 7.77
C LEU A 94 -5.00 -3.67 8.95
N PHE A 95 -5.44 -4.33 10.02
CA PHE A 95 -5.92 -3.65 11.22
C PHE A 95 -4.83 -2.82 11.92
N VAL A 96 -3.58 -3.32 11.90
CA VAL A 96 -2.42 -2.59 12.44
C VAL A 96 -2.06 -1.41 11.55
N LEU A 97 -2.12 -1.60 10.22
CA LEU A 97 -1.95 -0.50 9.25
C LEU A 97 -2.97 0.62 9.46
N GLY A 98 -4.24 0.28 9.63
CA GLY A 98 -5.33 1.26 9.80
C GLY A 98 -5.09 2.23 10.94
N LYS A 99 -4.50 1.78 12.05
CA LYS A 99 -4.12 2.63 13.20
C LYS A 99 -3.15 3.77 12.82
N TYR A 100 -2.33 3.60 11.79
CA TYR A 100 -1.31 4.58 11.37
C TYR A 100 -1.73 5.42 10.16
N LEU A 101 -2.92 5.17 9.59
CA LEU A 101 -3.43 5.83 8.38
C LEU A 101 -4.58 6.81 8.64
N THR A 102 -5.16 6.80 9.85
CA THR A 102 -6.21 7.73 10.33
C THR A 102 -5.61 8.91 11.07
#